data_AF-A0A964UGP0-F1
#
_entry.id   AF-A0A964UGP0-F1
#
_cell.length_a   1.000
_cell.length_b   1.000
_cell.length_c   1.000
_cell.angle_alpha   90.00
_cell.angle_beta   90.00
_cell.angle_gamma   90.00
#
_symmetry.space_group_name_H-M   'P 1'
#
loop_
_entity.id
_entity.type
_entity.pdbx_description
1 polymer ?
#
loop_
_entity_poly.entity_id
_entity_poly.type
_entity_poly.pdbx_seq_one_letter_code
_entity_poly.pdbx_strand_id
1 'polypeptide(L)'
;MDSGVLIRRDTVGLSKLLHAREITCVEPMTAFLAQVRAQNDWANAIVAMRNEDDLLEEAAARGAEIDAGRSRGWLHGIPQAIKDMAPSAGLRFTQSSPILRDRVATEDAPFVARMRASGAVFKGEDEHAGIRAGIPNPV
;
A
#
# COMPACT_ATOMS: atom_id res chain seq x y z
N MET A 1 -2.88 7.06 -18.16
CA MET A 1 -3.20 8.44 -17.65
C MET A 1 -1.95 9.06 -17.02
N ASP A 2 -1.82 10.39 -16.87
CA ASP A 2 -0.62 10.99 -16.25
C ASP A 2 -0.46 10.61 -14.77
N SER A 3 0.76 10.27 -14.36
CA SER A 3 1.07 9.79 -12.99
C SER A 3 0.77 10.84 -11.92
N GLY A 4 1.01 12.12 -12.21
CA GLY A 4 0.73 13.23 -11.29
C GLY A 4 -0.77 13.40 -11.03
N VAL A 5 -1.61 13.11 -12.02
CA VAL A 5 -3.07 13.14 -11.86
C VAL A 5 -3.56 11.94 -11.04
N LEU A 6 -2.96 10.76 -11.20
CA LEU A 6 -3.35 9.56 -10.44
C LEU A 6 -3.09 9.70 -8.94
N ILE A 7 -1.92 10.22 -8.55
CA ILE A 7 -1.54 10.37 -7.13
C ILE A 7 -2.33 11.48 -6.41
N ARG A 8 -2.94 12.41 -7.15
CA ARG A 8 -3.74 13.52 -6.58
C ARG A 8 -5.24 13.25 -6.54
N ARG A 9 -5.70 12.10 -7.05
CA ARG A 9 -7.12 11.73 -6.97
C ARG A 9 -7.46 11.14 -5.61
N ASP A 10 -8.70 11.36 -5.19
CA ASP A 10 -9.26 10.63 -4.06
C ASP A 10 -9.51 9.15 -4.41
N THR A 11 -9.63 8.32 -3.37
CA THR A 11 -9.82 6.87 -3.50
C THR A 11 -11.12 6.51 -4.22
N VAL A 12 -12.18 7.31 -4.06
CA VAL A 12 -13.48 7.06 -4.71
C VAL A 12 -13.36 7.25 -6.22
N GLY A 13 -12.65 8.29 -6.66
CA GLY A 13 -12.35 8.57 -8.05
C GLY A 13 -11.49 7.47 -8.68
N LEU A 14 -10.42 7.04 -8.01
CA LEU A 14 -9.59 5.93 -8.48
C LEU A 14 -10.41 4.64 -8.60
N SER A 15 -11.23 4.32 -7.59
CA SER A 15 -12.09 3.15 -7.60
C SER A 15 -13.06 3.17 -8.78
N LYS A 16 -13.71 4.30 -9.05
CA LYS A 16 -14.60 4.46 -10.21
C LYS A 16 -13.89 4.21 -11.53
N LEU A 17 -12.70 4.79 -11.72
CA LEU A 17 -11.92 4.63 -12.94
C LEU A 17 -11.49 3.17 -13.18
N LEU A 18 -11.07 2.48 -12.11
CA LEU A 18 -10.72 1.06 -12.17
C LEU A 18 -11.92 0.20 -12.57
N HIS A 19 -13.07 0.41 -11.95
CA HIS A 19 -14.29 -0.34 -12.27
C HIS A 19 -14.83 -0.03 -13.67
N ALA A 20 -14.61 1.19 -14.17
CA ALA A 20 -14.93 1.62 -15.52
C ALA A 20 -13.91 1.14 -16.57
N ARG A 21 -12.79 0.52 -16.17
CA ARG A 21 -11.66 0.11 -17.03
C ARG A 21 -11.03 1.28 -17.79
N GLU A 22 -11.15 2.49 -17.25
CA GLU A 22 -10.47 3.67 -17.80
C GLU A 22 -8.98 3.70 -17.42
N ILE A 23 -8.64 3.01 -16.33
CA ILE A 23 -7.27 2.77 -15.88
C ILE A 23 -7.12 1.32 -15.42
N THR A 24 -5.89 0.81 -15.40
CA THR A 24 -5.55 -0.51 -14.85
C THR A 24 -5.15 -0.38 -13.38
N CYS A 25 -5.20 -1.47 -12.60
CA CYS A 25 -4.70 -1.48 -11.21
C CYS A 25 -3.18 -1.23 -11.12
N VAL A 26 -2.43 -1.52 -12.19
CA VAL A 26 -0.98 -1.33 -12.27
C VAL A 26 -0.61 0.16 -12.39
N GLU A 27 -1.41 0.96 -13.09
CA GLU A 27 -1.18 2.40 -13.27
C GLU A 27 -1.08 3.19 -11.95
N PRO A 28 -2.08 3.15 -11.04
CA PRO A 28 -1.96 3.84 -9.75
C PRO A 28 -0.83 3.24 -8.92
N MET A 29 -0.64 1.91 -8.90
CA MET A 29 0.48 1.30 -8.16
C MET A 29 1.83 1.87 -8.62
N THR A 30 2.07 1.89 -9.93
CA THR A 30 3.29 2.43 -10.53
C THR A 30 3.48 3.91 -10.17
N ALA A 31 2.42 4.71 -10.24
CA ALA A 31 2.46 6.13 -9.91
C ALA A 31 2.78 6.36 -8.42
N PHE A 32 2.20 5.57 -7.51
CA PHE A 32 2.50 5.63 -6.08
C PHE A 32 3.92 5.17 -5.76
N LEU A 33 4.42 4.11 -6.39
CA LEU A 33 5.81 3.66 -6.20
C LEU A 33 6.80 4.73 -6.68
N ALA A 34 6.56 5.36 -7.83
CA ALA A 34 7.37 6.47 -8.33
C ALA A 34 7.37 7.66 -7.36
N GLN A 35 6.23 7.98 -6.75
CA GLN A 35 6.09 9.01 -5.74
C GLN A 35 6.92 8.70 -4.49
N VAL A 36 6.88 7.44 -4.02
CA VAL A 36 7.67 7.01 -2.87
C VAL A 36 9.16 7.14 -3.18
N ARG A 37 9.63 6.65 -4.34
CA ARG A 37 11.03 6.82 -4.76
C ARG A 37 11.48 8.28 -4.79
N ALA A 38 10.61 9.19 -5.22
CA ALA A 38 10.95 10.60 -5.35
C ALA A 38 10.97 11.36 -4.01
N GLN A 39 10.23 10.90 -2.99
CA GLN A 39 9.97 11.70 -1.79
C GLN A 39 10.34 11.04 -0.47
N ASN A 40 10.48 9.71 -0.42
CA ASN A 40 10.60 8.99 0.85
C ASN A 40 11.96 9.18 1.52
N ASP A 41 13.02 9.49 0.77
CA ASP A 41 14.33 9.85 1.34
C ASP A 41 14.25 11.07 2.24
N TRP A 42 13.37 12.02 1.91
CA TRP A 42 13.12 13.20 2.73
C TRP A 42 11.97 13.00 3.72
N ALA A 43 10.91 12.31 3.30
CA ALA A 43 9.68 12.19 4.08
C ALA A 43 9.74 11.09 5.16
N ASN A 44 10.55 10.05 4.97
CA ASN A 44 10.63 8.85 5.80
C ASN A 44 9.27 8.15 6.08
N ALA A 45 8.26 8.41 5.24
CA ALA A 45 6.89 8.00 5.53
C ALA A 45 6.67 6.48 5.43
N ILE A 46 7.36 5.80 4.51
CA ILE A 46 7.29 4.35 4.31
C ILE A 46 8.56 3.71 4.87
N VAL A 47 8.41 2.90 5.92
CA VAL A 47 9.55 2.33 6.67
C VAL A 47 9.82 0.87 6.34
N ALA A 48 8.82 0.14 5.85
CA ALA A 48 8.97 -1.24 5.41
C ALA A 48 8.25 -1.45 4.07
N MET A 49 8.88 -0.98 2.99
CA MET A 49 8.37 -1.17 1.63
C MET A 49 8.51 -2.63 1.21
N ARG A 50 7.46 -3.21 0.63
CA ARG A 50 7.54 -4.53 -0.02
C ARG A 50 8.32 -4.44 -1.33
N ASN A 51 8.74 -5.59 -1.86
CA ASN A 51 9.31 -5.64 -3.20
C ASN A 51 8.33 -5.04 -4.24
N GLU A 52 8.83 -4.18 -5.12
CA GLU A 52 7.98 -3.48 -6.10
C GLU A 52 7.39 -4.42 -7.15
N ASP A 53 8.15 -5.42 -7.60
CA ASP A 53 7.69 -6.39 -8.59
C ASP A 53 6.52 -7.20 -8.03
N ASP A 54 6.62 -7.68 -6.78
CA ASP A 54 5.52 -8.35 -6.07
C ASP A 54 4.25 -7.48 -6.02
N LEU A 55 4.41 -6.16 -5.81
CA LEU A 55 3.29 -5.22 -5.76
C LEU A 55 2.65 -5.00 -7.13
N LEU A 56 3.46 -4.94 -8.18
CA LEU A 56 2.99 -4.79 -9.55
C LEU A 56 2.29 -6.07 -10.03
N GLU A 57 2.82 -7.25 -9.69
CA GLU A 57 2.18 -8.55 -9.95
C GLU A 57 0.85 -8.66 -9.21
N GLU A 58 0.80 -8.32 -7.92
CA GLU A 58 -0.43 -8.34 -7.14
C GLU A 58 -1.46 -7.36 -7.72
N ALA A 59 -1.05 -6.15 -8.13
CA ALA A 59 -1.92 -5.19 -8.79
C ALA A 59 -2.43 -5.71 -10.14
N ALA A 60 -1.58 -6.34 -10.96
CA ALA A 60 -2.00 -6.96 -12.22
C ALA A 60 -3.04 -8.06 -11.99
N ALA A 61 -2.85 -8.89 -10.95
CA ALA A 61 -3.83 -9.91 -10.56
C ALA A 61 -5.19 -9.30 -10.15
N ARG A 62 -5.21 -8.14 -9.46
CA ARG A 62 -6.46 -7.39 -9.19
C ARG A 62 -7.12 -6.90 -10.47
N GLY A 63 -6.33 -6.38 -11.42
CA GLY A 63 -6.84 -5.98 -12.73
C GLY A 63 -7.56 -7.13 -13.45
N ALA A 64 -6.93 -8.31 -13.50
CA ALA A 64 -7.52 -9.50 -14.10
C ALA A 64 -8.81 -9.97 -13.39
N GLU A 65 -8.91 -9.78 -12.07
CA GLU A 65 -10.15 -10.06 -11.34
C GLU A 65 -11.28 -9.09 -11.72
N ILE A 66 -11.00 -7.79 -11.85
CA ILE A 66 -11.98 -6.79 -12.35
C ILE A 66 -12.45 -7.17 -13.76
N ASP A 67 -11.53 -7.52 -14.65
CA ASP A 67 -11.84 -7.88 -16.03
C ASP A 67 -12.72 -9.12 -16.11
N ALA A 68 -12.50 -10.08 -15.23
CA ALA A 68 -13.34 -11.27 -15.11
C ALA A 68 -14.64 -11.06 -14.30
N GLY A 69 -14.99 -9.81 -13.96
CA GLY A 69 -16.22 -9.48 -13.22
C GLY A 69 -16.20 -9.86 -11.73
N ARG A 70 -15.02 -10.16 -11.16
CA ARG A 70 -14.81 -10.57 -9.77
C ARG A 70 -14.28 -9.44 -8.90
N SER A 71 -14.87 -8.25 -9.00
CA SER A 71 -14.52 -7.17 -8.06
C SER A 71 -14.80 -7.59 -6.62
N ARG A 72 -13.88 -7.23 -5.73
CA ARG A 72 -13.94 -7.50 -4.27
C ARG A 72 -14.48 -6.31 -3.48
N GLY A 73 -14.81 -5.22 -4.16
CA GLY A 73 -15.39 -4.02 -3.57
C GLY A 73 -14.62 -2.74 -3.90
N TRP A 74 -14.98 -1.68 -3.18
CA TRP A 74 -14.53 -0.31 -3.45
C TRP A 74 -13.02 -0.06 -3.31
N LEU A 75 -12.27 -0.89 -2.57
CA LEU A 75 -10.81 -0.79 -2.45
C LEU A 75 -10.07 -1.73 -3.42
N HIS A 76 -10.76 -2.43 -4.31
CA HIS A 76 -10.15 -3.41 -5.18
C HIS A 76 -9.06 -2.78 -6.07
N GLY A 77 -7.83 -3.28 -5.97
CA GLY A 77 -6.67 -2.79 -6.71
C GLY A 77 -6.12 -1.45 -6.22
N ILE A 78 -6.65 -0.88 -5.14
CA ILE A 78 -6.17 0.39 -4.60
C ILE A 78 -4.91 0.15 -3.74
N PRO A 79 -3.79 0.85 -4.00
CA PRO A 79 -2.61 0.80 -3.16
C PRO A 79 -2.86 1.40 -1.77
N GLN A 80 -2.51 0.69 -0.71
CA GLN A 80 -2.69 1.12 0.68
C GLN A 80 -1.38 0.91 1.47
N ALA A 81 -1.03 1.85 2.34
CA ALA A 81 -0.02 1.61 3.36
C ALA A 81 -0.75 1.37 4.69
N ILE A 82 -0.28 0.41 5.48
CA ILE A 82 -0.81 0.16 6.81
C ILE A 82 0.09 0.89 7.81
N LYS A 83 -0.50 1.41 8.88
CA LYS A 83 0.28 2.01 9.96
C LYS A 83 1.07 0.90 10.65
N ASP A 84 2.36 1.10 10.94
CA ASP A 84 3.18 0.20 11.78
C ASP A 84 2.76 0.24 13.26
N MET A 85 1.46 0.15 13.51
CA MET A 85 0.76 0.03 14.78
C MET A 85 -0.35 -1.04 14.68
N ALA A 86 -0.62 -1.55 13.49
CA ALA A 86 -1.56 -2.63 13.23
C ALA A 86 -0.83 -3.78 12.54
N PRO A 87 -0.90 -5.01 13.08
CA PRO A 87 -0.28 -6.15 12.44
C PRO A 87 -0.92 -6.42 11.07
N SER A 88 -0.09 -6.64 10.06
CA SER A 88 -0.45 -7.07 8.70
C SER A 88 0.34 -8.32 8.38
N ALA A 89 -0.35 -9.44 8.20
CA ALA A 89 0.27 -10.75 8.06
C ALA A 89 1.35 -10.76 6.96
N GLY A 90 2.54 -11.24 7.30
CA GLY A 90 3.70 -11.30 6.41
C GLY A 90 4.49 -9.99 6.29
N LEU A 91 4.04 -8.88 6.89
CA LEU A 91 4.77 -7.62 6.93
C LEU A 91 5.48 -7.42 8.26
N ARG A 92 6.57 -6.64 8.23
CA ARG A 92 7.30 -6.23 9.43
C ARG A 92 6.38 -5.42 10.33
N PHE A 93 6.38 -5.70 11.63
CA PHE A 93 5.52 -5.05 12.60
C PHE A 93 6.34 -4.62 13.82
N THR A 94 6.98 -3.46 13.71
CA THR A 94 7.96 -2.98 14.70
C THR A 94 7.33 -2.11 15.78
N GLN A 95 6.11 -1.61 15.57
CA GLN A 95 5.53 -0.58 16.46
C GLN A 95 6.45 0.62 16.62
N SER A 96 7.21 0.92 15.56
CA SER A 96 8.28 1.91 15.54
C SER A 96 9.31 1.76 16.69
N SER A 97 9.51 0.54 17.21
CA SER A 97 10.41 0.23 18.32
C SER A 97 11.62 -0.57 17.84
N PRO A 98 12.87 -0.13 18.14
CA PRO A 98 14.08 -0.89 17.79
C PRO A 98 14.11 -2.30 18.38
N ILE A 99 13.46 -2.51 19.54
CA ILE A 99 13.38 -3.82 20.21
C ILE A 99 12.59 -4.83 19.37
N LEU A 100 11.67 -4.34 18.52
CA LEU A 100 10.78 -5.16 17.71
C LEU A 100 11.17 -5.12 16.22
N ARG A 101 12.39 -4.68 15.87
CA ARG A 101 12.78 -4.45 14.47
C ARG A 101 12.66 -5.68 13.56
N ASP A 102 12.86 -6.88 14.12
CA ASP A 102 12.81 -8.14 13.38
C ASP A 102 11.44 -8.84 13.50
N ARG A 103 10.46 -8.22 14.16
CA ARG A 103 9.13 -8.80 14.33
C ARG A 103 8.37 -8.74 13.02
N VAL A 104 7.83 -9.87 12.59
CA VAL A 104 6.90 -10.00 11.46
C VAL A 104 5.53 -10.41 12.01
N ALA A 105 4.47 -9.77 11.54
CA ALA A 105 3.11 -10.12 11.94
C ALA A 105 2.69 -11.45 11.31
N THR A 106 2.09 -12.33 12.12
CA THR A 106 1.57 -13.64 11.69
C THR A 106 0.10 -13.58 11.28
N GLU A 107 -0.61 -12.55 11.69
CA GLU A 107 -2.03 -12.35 11.42
C GLU A 107 -2.32 -10.88 11.11
N ASP A 108 -3.40 -10.65 10.38
CA ASP A 108 -3.92 -9.31 10.13
C ASP A 108 -4.74 -8.84 11.33
N ALA A 109 -4.61 -7.55 11.69
CA ALA A 109 -5.59 -6.90 12.56
C ALA A 109 -6.99 -6.95 11.92
N PRO A 110 -8.10 -6.92 12.70
CA PRO A 110 -9.44 -7.06 12.15
C PRO A 110 -9.80 -6.08 11.02
N PHE A 111 -9.32 -4.83 11.08
CA PHE A 111 -9.56 -3.86 10.02
C PHE A 111 -8.65 -4.09 8.79
N VAL A 112 -7.40 -4.53 9.00
CA VAL A 112 -6.46 -4.89 7.92
C VAL A 112 -7.01 -6.07 7.13
N ALA A 113 -7.52 -7.10 7.82
CA ALA A 113 -8.17 -8.24 7.19
C ALA A 113 -9.36 -7.82 6.32
N ARG A 114 -10.19 -6.87 6.79
CA ARG A 114 -11.33 -6.33 6.03
C ARG A 114 -10.88 -5.52 4.82
N MET A 115 -9.84 -4.71 4.95
CA MET A 115 -9.26 -3.96 3.82
C MET A 115 -8.69 -4.92 2.77
N ARG A 116 -7.94 -5.95 3.18
CA ARG A 116 -7.41 -6.97 2.30
C ARG A 116 -8.53 -7.74 1.59
N ALA A 117 -9.58 -8.11 2.33
CA ALA A 117 -10.75 -8.80 1.78
C ALA A 117 -11.47 -7.95 0.70
N SER A 118 -11.47 -6.62 0.84
CA SER A 118 -12.01 -5.70 -0.17
C SER A 118 -11.11 -5.49 -1.40
N GLY A 119 -9.96 -6.17 -1.46
CA GLY A 119 -9.06 -6.20 -2.61
C GLY A 119 -7.99 -5.12 -2.64
N ALA A 120 -7.74 -4.43 -1.52
CA ALA A 120 -6.63 -3.47 -1.41
C ALA A 120 -5.28 -4.18 -1.58
N VAL A 121 -4.31 -3.48 -2.18
CA VAL A 121 -2.93 -3.97 -2.33
C VAL A 121 -2.04 -3.21 -1.34
N PHE A 122 -1.46 -3.92 -0.36
CA PHE A 122 -0.65 -3.28 0.68
C PHE A 122 0.77 -3.08 0.20
N LYS A 123 1.21 -1.82 0.02
CA LYS A 123 2.58 -1.50 -0.46
C LYS A 123 3.66 -1.64 0.61
N GLY A 124 3.28 -1.53 1.88
CA GLY A 124 4.20 -1.59 3.00
C GLY A 124 3.61 -0.94 4.24
N GLU A 125 4.45 -0.79 5.25
CA GLU A 125 4.09 -0.15 6.52
C GLU A 125 4.59 1.31 6.57
N ASP A 126 3.77 2.18 7.16
CA ASP A 126 4.06 3.60 7.38
C ASP A 126 4.37 3.92 8.86
N GLU A 127 5.22 4.94 9.08
CA GLU A 127 5.81 5.26 10.40
C GLU A 127 4.82 5.86 11.39
N HIS A 128 5.00 5.68 12.71
CA HIS A 128 4.22 6.41 13.71
C HIS A 128 4.73 7.85 13.91
N ALA A 129 3.83 8.85 13.79
CA ALA A 129 4.14 10.29 13.86
C ALA A 129 4.78 10.76 15.19
N GLY A 130 4.68 9.97 16.27
CA GLY A 130 5.34 10.25 17.55
C GLY A 130 6.87 10.08 17.52
N ILE A 131 7.44 9.47 16.48
CA ILE A 131 8.89 9.27 16.32
C ILE A 131 9.43 10.14 15.18
N ARG A 132 9.25 11.46 15.29
CA ARG A 132 9.92 12.44 14.41
C ARG A 132 11.27 12.91 14.99
N ALA A 133 11.91 12.11 15.84
CA ALA A 133 13.12 12.49 16.56
C ALA A 133 14.40 12.04 15.85
N GLY A 134 14.58 12.39 14.56
CA GLY A 134 15.87 12.24 13.88
C GLY A 134 16.47 10.84 13.90
N ILE A 135 15.64 9.80 14.04
CA ILE A 135 16.09 8.41 13.95
C ILE A 135 16.10 8.06 12.45
N PRO A 136 17.27 7.83 11.85
CA PRO A 136 17.32 7.37 10.46
C PRO A 136 16.53 6.07 10.34
N ASN A 137 15.90 5.85 9.18
CA ASN A 137 15.28 4.57 8.85
C ASN A 137 16.31 3.46 9.17
N PRO A 138 16.06 2.59 10.17
CA PRO A 138 17.09 1.69 10.67
C PRO A 138 17.42 0.56 9.70
N VAL A 139 16.74 0.51 8.55
CA VAL A 139 16.70 -0.62 7.62
C VAL A 139 16.15 -1.89 8.29
#